data_AF-H0FYD3-F1
#
_entry.id   AF-H0FYD3-F1
#
_cell.length_a   1.000
_cell.length_b   1.000
_cell.length_c   1.000
_cell.angle_alpha   90.00
_cell.angle_beta   90.00
_cell.angle_gamma   90.00
#
_symmetry.space_group_name_H-M   'P 1'
#
loop_
_entity.id
_entity.type
_entity.pdbx_description
1 polymer ?
#
loop_
_entity_poly.entity_id
_entity_poly.type
_entity_poly.pdbx_seq_one_letter_code
_entity_poly.pdbx_strand_id
1 'polypeptide(L)'
;MSTDILNHVEFSVAEAASARRFDEAVLAPLGLTLVISIDPARTPHGGARHGFGRSGYPRLWIQQQSGERLPIHLAFTADDRATVDAFHAAALANGGTDNGVPGIRERYQASPIGHDQALCDLA
;
A
#
# COMPACT_ATOMS: atom_id res chain seq x y z
N MET A 1 14.44 1.04 21.02
CA MET A 1 14.51 1.91 19.82
C MET A 1 14.03 1.09 18.65
N SER A 2 13.18 1.64 17.78
CA SER A 2 12.70 0.90 16.60
C SER A 2 13.90 0.58 15.68
N THR A 3 13.94 -0.65 15.17
CA THR A 3 14.95 -1.10 14.20
C THR A 3 14.52 -0.85 12.75
N ASP A 4 13.39 -0.18 12.53
CA ASP A 4 12.84 0.09 11.21
C ASP A 4 13.61 1.21 10.50
N ILE A 5 14.15 0.93 9.31
CA ILE A 5 14.85 1.91 8.47
C ILE A 5 13.88 2.98 7.92
N LEU A 6 12.65 2.58 7.61
CA LEU A 6 11.59 3.47 7.11
C LEU A 6 10.53 3.67 8.18
N ASN A 7 10.32 4.92 8.60
CA ASN A 7 9.26 5.24 9.56
C ASN A 7 7.89 5.28 8.88
N HIS A 8 7.79 6.02 7.78
CA HIS A 8 6.61 6.12 6.93
C HIS A 8 6.99 6.53 5.50
N VAL A 9 6.09 6.33 4.55
CA VAL A 9 6.15 6.90 3.20
C VAL A 9 4.85 7.64 2.92
N GLU A 10 4.93 8.70 2.12
CA GLU A 10 3.76 9.47 1.68
C GLU A 10 3.85 9.69 0.17
N PHE A 11 2.72 9.55 -0.53
CA PHE A 11 2.63 9.82 -1.95
C PHE A 11 1.27 10.41 -2.33
N SER A 12 1.26 11.07 -3.48
CA SER A 12 0.11 11.83 -3.93
C SER A 12 -0.85 10.97 -4.74
N VAL A 13 -2.15 11.19 -4.59
CA VAL A 13 -3.23 10.58 -5.36
C VAL A 13 -4.13 11.66 -5.98
N ALA A 14 -4.83 11.32 -7.06
CA ALA A 14 -5.75 12.26 -7.72
C ALA A 14 -6.99 12.53 -6.87
N GLU A 15 -7.60 11.47 -6.35
CA GLU A 15 -8.86 11.49 -5.59
C GLU A 15 -8.70 10.65 -4.32
N ALA A 16 -8.53 11.31 -3.17
CA ALA A 16 -8.26 10.65 -1.89
C ALA A 16 -9.39 9.74 -1.45
N ALA A 17 -10.65 10.09 -1.74
CA ALA A 17 -11.79 9.26 -1.34
C ALA A 17 -11.79 7.90 -2.06
N SER A 18 -11.44 7.89 -3.35
CA SER A 18 -11.35 6.66 -4.14
C SER A 18 -10.12 5.84 -3.75
N ALA A 19 -8.96 6.49 -3.63
CA ALA A 19 -7.73 5.83 -3.18
C ALA A 19 -7.88 5.22 -1.78
N ARG A 20 -8.53 5.93 -0.85
CA ARG A 20 -8.83 5.40 0.48
C ARG A 20 -9.64 4.12 0.43
N ARG A 21 -10.73 4.06 -0.35
CA ARG A 21 -11.57 2.86 -0.43
C ARG A 21 -10.80 1.68 -1.02
N PHE A 22 -9.98 1.94 -2.03
CA PHE A 22 -9.08 0.93 -2.60
C PHE A 22 -8.09 0.43 -1.56
N ASP A 23 -7.34 1.32 -0.91
CA ASP A 23 -6.33 0.98 0.09
C ASP A 23 -6.94 0.29 1.33
N GLU A 24 -8.12 0.69 1.79
CA GLU A 24 -8.84 0.01 2.87
C GLU A 24 -9.12 -1.46 2.53
N ALA A 25 -9.50 -1.77 1.30
CA ALA A 25 -9.79 -3.13 0.87
C ALA A 25 -8.51 -3.94 0.62
N VAL A 26 -7.53 -3.33 -0.06
CA VAL A 26 -6.31 -3.99 -0.53
C VAL A 26 -5.32 -4.23 0.60
N LEU A 27 -5.23 -3.33 1.57
CA LEU A 27 -4.27 -3.45 2.67
C LEU A 27 -4.82 -4.28 3.85
N ALA A 28 -6.13 -4.58 3.87
CA ALA A 28 -6.76 -5.36 4.94
C ALA A 28 -6.20 -6.79 5.09
N PRO A 29 -5.95 -7.57 4.01
CA PRO A 29 -5.27 -8.87 4.13
C PRO A 29 -3.87 -8.77 4.76
N LEU A 30 -3.18 -7.65 4.54
CA LEU A 30 -1.89 -7.34 5.17
C LEU A 30 -2.05 -6.80 6.60
N GLY A 31 -3.25 -6.84 7.19
CA GLY A 31 -3.52 -6.35 8.55
C GLY A 31 -3.28 -4.84 8.74
N LEU A 32 -3.17 -4.08 7.65
CA LEU A 32 -3.06 -2.63 7.67
C LEU A 32 -4.45 -2.03 7.61
N THR A 33 -4.70 -1.02 8.45
CA THR A 33 -6.01 -0.37 8.60
C THR A 33 -5.86 1.13 8.47
N LEU A 34 -6.95 1.82 8.15
CA LEU A 34 -6.98 3.28 8.23
C LEU A 34 -6.84 3.71 9.70
N VAL A 35 -5.72 4.36 10.01
CA VAL A 35 -5.43 4.84 11.36
C VAL A 35 -5.94 6.27 11.55
N ILE A 36 -5.77 7.11 10.52
CA ILE A 36 -6.08 8.54 10.62
C ILE A 36 -6.50 9.11 9.28
N SER A 37 -7.45 10.03 9.32
CA SER A 37 -7.84 10.88 8.19
C SER A 37 -7.72 12.35 8.57
N ILE A 38 -7.15 13.15 7.69
CA ILE A 38 -6.98 14.58 7.85
C ILE A 38 -7.83 15.28 6.79
N ASP A 39 -8.74 16.12 7.25
CA ASP A 39 -9.61 16.92 6.41
C ASP A 39 -8.81 17.93 5.54
N PRO A 40 -9.22 18.18 4.28
CA PRO A 40 -8.59 19.18 3.41
C PRO A 40 -8.40 20.57 4.05
N ALA A 41 -9.31 21.01 4.93
CA ALA A 41 -9.20 22.30 5.61
C ALA A 41 -8.03 22.35 6.61
N ARG A 42 -7.45 21.20 6.95
CA ARG A 42 -6.34 21.05 7.91
C ARG A 42 -5.00 20.74 7.23
N THR A 43 -4.92 20.79 5.89
CA THR A 43 -3.70 20.52 5.14
C THR A 43 -3.17 21.79 4.46
N PRO A 44 -1.84 22.07 4.48
CA PRO A 44 -1.29 23.33 3.95
C PRO A 44 -1.54 23.56 2.46
N HIS A 45 -1.74 22.49 1.70
CA HIS A 45 -1.93 22.52 0.24
C HIS A 45 -3.35 22.14 -0.18
N GLY A 46 -4.28 22.04 0.77
CA GLY A 46 -5.58 21.41 0.54
C GLY A 46 -5.48 19.91 0.26
N GLY A 47 -6.63 19.29 0.00
CA GLY A 47 -6.74 17.85 -0.24
C GLY A 47 -6.70 17.01 1.04
N ALA A 48 -7.48 15.92 1.05
CA ALA A 48 -7.54 15.01 2.19
C ALA A 48 -6.26 14.15 2.28
N ARG A 49 -5.90 13.74 3.49
CA ARG A 49 -4.81 12.79 3.74
C ARG A 49 -5.32 11.59 4.53
N HIS A 50 -4.89 10.40 4.16
CA HIS A 50 -5.25 9.16 4.86
C HIS A 50 -3.98 8.38 5.20
N GLY A 51 -3.83 8.01 6.47
CA GLY A 51 -2.70 7.26 6.98
C GLY A 51 -3.11 5.84 7.35
N PHE A 52 -2.47 4.86 6.73
CA PHE A 52 -2.68 3.43 6.95
C PHE A 52 -1.53 2.82 7.75
N GLY A 53 -1.85 1.83 8.58
CA GLY A 53 -0.86 1.19 9.43
C GLY A 53 -1.40 0.06 10.30
N ARG A 54 -0.50 -0.49 11.12
CA ARG A 54 -0.78 -1.53 12.14
C ARG A 54 -0.68 -0.91 13.52
N SER A 55 -1.44 -1.44 14.47
CA SER A 55 -1.38 -1.07 15.90
C SER A 55 -1.53 0.44 16.18
N GLY A 56 -2.37 1.12 15.39
CA GLY A 56 -2.65 2.55 15.56
C GLY A 56 -1.52 3.50 15.16
N TYR A 57 -0.49 3.02 14.45
CA TYR A 57 0.61 3.87 13.95
C TYR A 57 0.61 3.91 12.41
N PRO A 58 0.33 5.08 11.77
CA PRO A 58 0.27 5.19 10.32
C PRO A 58 1.68 5.24 9.70
N ARG A 59 1.94 4.38 8.71
CA ARG A 59 3.22 4.27 7.99
C ARG A 59 3.09 4.46 6.48
N LEU A 60 1.89 4.29 5.94
CA LEU A 60 1.61 4.52 4.53
C LEU A 60 0.61 5.66 4.41
N TRP A 61 0.99 6.74 3.76
CA TRP A 61 0.15 7.92 3.63
C TRP A 61 -0.17 8.20 2.17
N ILE A 62 -1.45 8.48 1.92
CA ILE A 62 -1.93 9.04 0.67
C ILE A 62 -2.39 10.48 0.89
N GLN A 63 -2.04 11.37 -0.02
CA GLN A 63 -2.49 12.77 -0.02
C GLN A 63 -3.11 13.13 -1.36
N GLN A 64 -4.30 13.74 -1.35
CA GLN A 64 -4.86 14.32 -2.56
C GLN A 64 -4.07 15.54 -3.00
N GLN A 65 -3.53 15.51 -4.22
CA GLN A 65 -2.89 16.67 -4.85
C GLN A 65 -3.19 16.74 -6.35
N SER A 66 -3.44 17.95 -6.85
CA SER A 66 -3.55 18.24 -8.28
C SER A 66 -2.18 18.23 -8.95
N GLY A 67 -2.13 17.88 -10.24
CA GLY A 67 -0.92 17.89 -11.05
C GLY A 67 -0.48 16.51 -11.51
N GLU A 68 0.65 16.47 -12.20
CA GLU A 68 1.27 15.22 -12.67
C GLU A 68 1.78 14.39 -11.47
N ARG A 69 1.66 13.07 -11.60
CA ARG A 69 2.16 12.09 -10.63
C ARG A 69 3.03 11.09 -11.39
N LEU A 70 4.20 10.81 -10.84
CA LEU A 70 5.05 9.73 -11.37
C LEU A 70 4.57 8.38 -10.84
N PRO A 71 4.67 7.31 -11.63
CA PRO A 71 4.44 5.95 -11.15
C PRO A 71 5.39 5.65 -9.98
N ILE A 72 4.86 5.02 -8.94
CA ILE A 72 5.63 4.51 -7.81
C ILE A 72 5.49 2.99 -7.75
N HIS A 73 6.51 2.33 -7.22
CA HIS A 73 6.46 0.91 -6.92
C HIS A 73 6.60 0.73 -5.41
N LEU A 74 5.59 0.13 -4.79
CA LEU A 74 5.57 -0.21 -3.37
C LEU A 74 5.38 -1.71 -3.23
N ALA A 75 6.23 -2.34 -2.43
CA ALA A 75 6.15 -3.76 -2.11
C ALA A 75 5.93 -3.93 -0.60
N PHE A 76 4.99 -4.79 -0.23
CA PHE A 76 4.68 -5.09 1.16
C PHE A 76 5.22 -6.47 1.54
N THR A 77 5.63 -6.61 2.80
CA THR A 77 5.94 -7.94 3.36
C THR A 77 4.65 -8.63 3.74
N ALA A 78 4.45 -9.85 3.24
CA ALA A 78 3.40 -10.76 3.66
C ALA A 78 4.01 -11.92 4.46
N ASP A 79 3.29 -12.41 5.45
CA ASP A 79 3.78 -13.48 6.33
C ASP A 79 3.66 -14.87 5.68
N ASP A 80 2.75 -15.01 4.69
CA ASP A 80 2.51 -16.24 3.94
C ASP A 80 1.92 -15.99 2.55
N ARG A 81 1.85 -17.05 1.73
CA ARG A 81 1.28 -17.01 0.38
C ARG A 81 -0.22 -16.73 0.34
N ALA A 82 -0.96 -17.23 1.32
CA ALA A 82 -2.41 -17.01 1.38
C ALA A 82 -2.73 -15.52 1.52
N THR A 83 -1.88 -14.78 2.23
CA THR A 83 -1.95 -13.32 2.36
C THR A 83 -1.65 -12.63 1.04
N VAL A 84 -0.66 -13.12 0.25
CA VAL A 84 -0.38 -12.61 -1.10
C VAL A 84 -1.58 -12.82 -2.02
N ASP A 85 -2.16 -14.02 -2.02
CA ASP A 85 -3.32 -14.38 -2.84
C ASP A 85 -4.54 -13.52 -2.47
N ALA A 86 -4.79 -13.32 -1.17
CA ALA A 86 -5.88 -12.50 -0.67
C ALA A 86 -5.69 -11.01 -1.02
N PHE A 87 -4.47 -10.50 -0.92
CA PHE A 87 -4.10 -9.14 -1.33
C PHE A 87 -4.37 -8.93 -2.84
N HIS A 88 -3.91 -9.87 -3.67
CA HIS A 88 -4.12 -9.82 -5.13
C HIS A 88 -5.60 -9.85 -5.49
N ALA A 89 -6.35 -10.80 -4.93
CA ALA A 89 -7.78 -10.93 -5.17
C ALA A 89 -8.57 -9.69 -4.73
N ALA A 90 -8.23 -9.12 -3.56
CA ALA A 90 -8.85 -7.89 -3.07
C ALA A 90 -8.59 -6.71 -4.01
N ALA A 91 -7.37 -6.60 -4.55
CA ALA A 91 -7.03 -5.51 -5.44
C ALA A 91 -7.74 -5.60 -6.79
N LEU A 92 -7.80 -6.79 -7.39
CA LEU A 92 -8.58 -7.01 -8.62
C LEU A 92 -10.07 -6.72 -8.41
N ALA A 93 -10.64 -7.15 -7.29
CA ALA A 93 -12.05 -6.91 -6.96
C ALA A 93 -12.39 -5.42 -6.77
N ASN A 94 -11.40 -4.59 -6.45
CA ASN A 94 -11.57 -3.15 -6.19
C ASN A 94 -11.02 -2.26 -7.33
N GLY A 95 -10.81 -2.83 -8.52
CA GLY A 95 -10.47 -2.09 -9.74
C GLY A 95 -8.97 -1.89 -9.99
N GLY A 96 -8.11 -2.58 -9.24
CA GLY A 96 -6.69 -2.67 -9.55
C GLY A 96 -6.45 -3.48 -10.83
N THR A 97 -5.41 -3.14 -11.56
CA THR A 97 -5.03 -3.86 -12.78
C THR A 97 -3.98 -4.92 -12.46
N ASP A 98 -4.18 -6.15 -12.91
CA ASP A 98 -3.18 -7.21 -12.76
C ASP A 98 -1.88 -6.82 -13.47
N ASN A 99 -0.77 -6.74 -12.73
CA ASN A 99 0.56 -6.57 -13.28
C ASN A 99 1.49 -7.74 -12.86
N GLY A 100 0.89 -8.89 -12.53
CA GLY A 100 1.57 -10.15 -12.34
C GLY A 100 0.94 -10.96 -11.22
N VAL A 101 0.45 -12.15 -11.57
CA VAL A 101 -0.16 -13.09 -10.63
C VAL A 101 0.79 -13.47 -9.47
N PRO A 102 0.24 -13.82 -8.29
CA PRO A 102 1.01 -14.40 -7.20
C PRO A 102 1.85 -15.58 -7.66
N GLY A 103 3.12 -15.60 -7.24
CA GLY A 103 4.05 -16.65 -7.63
C GLY A 103 5.50 -16.28 -7.34
N ILE A 104 6.35 -17.31 -7.29
CA ILE A 104 7.78 -17.16 -7.01
C ILE A 104 8.43 -16.35 -8.13
N ARG A 105 9.20 -15.33 -7.75
CA ARG A 105 9.99 -14.51 -8.67
C ARG A 105 11.48 -14.83 -8.49
N GLU A 106 11.95 -15.90 -9.13
CA GLU A 106 13.34 -16.41 -9.01
C GLU A 106 14.40 -15.33 -9.25
N ARG A 107 14.12 -14.37 -10.15
CA ARG A 107 15.00 -13.26 -10.50
C ARG A 107 15.36 -12.30 -9.34
N TYR A 108 14.59 -12.31 -8.24
CA TYR A 108 14.87 -11.51 -7.04
C TYR A 108 15.56 -12.31 -5.94
N GLN A 109 15.78 -13.62 -6.14
CA GLN A 109 16.27 -14.54 -5.11
C GLN A 109 17.60 -15.18 -5.52
N ALA A 110 18.69 -14.64 -4.98
CA ALA A 110 19.92 -15.39 -4.75
C ALA A 110 20.16 -15.50 -3.23
N SER A 111 19.20 -16.09 -2.48
CA SER A 111 19.42 -16.36 -1.05
C SER A 111 18.54 -17.52 -0.55
N PRO A 112 19.04 -18.39 0.35
CA PRO A 112 18.33 -19.61 0.79
C PRO A 112 17.16 -19.35 1.76
N ILE A 113 16.93 -18.11 2.16
CA ILE A 113 15.90 -17.72 3.11
C ILE A 113 14.77 -17.06 2.31
N GLY A 114 13.82 -17.89 1.89
CA GLY A 114 12.69 -17.48 1.05
C GLY A 114 11.73 -16.56 1.81
N HIS A 115 11.97 -15.25 1.72
CA HIS A 115 10.92 -14.27 1.99
C HIS A 115 10.08 -14.15 0.71
N ASP A 116 8.85 -14.65 0.76
CA ASP A 116 7.87 -14.48 -0.30
C ASP A 116 7.55 -12.98 -0.37
N GLN A 117 8.25 -12.25 -1.23
CA GLN A 117 7.90 -10.86 -1.45
C GLN A 117 6.56 -10.87 -2.17
N ALA A 118 5.54 -10.28 -1.53
CA ALA A 118 4.28 -9.95 -2.15
C ALA A 118 4.53 -8.86 -3.21
N LEU A 119 5.18 -9.24 -4.31
CA LEU A 119 5.27 -8.45 -5.53
C LEU A 119 4.07 -8.81 -6.40
N CYS A 120 2.89 -8.54 -5.86
CA CYS A 120 1.78 -8.19 -6.71
C CYS A 120 2.06 -6.76 -7.13
N ASP A 121 2.68 -6.62 -8.29
CA ASP A 121 2.63 -5.37 -8.99
C ASP A 121 1.14 -5.13 -9.30
N LEU A 122 0.55 -4.12 -8.70
CA LEU A 122 -0.79 -3.63 -9.01
C LEU A 122 -0.62 -2.20 -9.46
N ALA A 123 -1.10 -1.91 -10.66
CA ALA A 123 -1.15 -0.57 -11.24
C ALA A 123 -2.54 0.04 -11.06
#